data_AF-A0A3B8LHE3-F1
#
_entry.id   AF-A0A3B8LHE3-F1
#
_cell.length_a   1.000
_cell.length_b   1.000
_cell.length_c   1.000
_cell.angle_alpha   90.00
_cell.angle_beta   90.00
_cell.angle_gamma   90.00
#
_symmetry.space_group_name_H-M   'P 1'
#
loop_
_entity.id
_entity.type
_entity.pdbx_description
1 polymer ?
#
loop_
_entity_poly.entity_id
_entity_poly.type
_entity_poly.pdbx_seq_one_letter_code
_entity_poly.pdbx_strand_id
1 'polypeptide(L)'
;MRSWTEKMRLFPEKATRAGAERLVLFVRVVLMASAVFAIGWGLTTTVGCFSGALGAAMGVFFGEYLSRSRLRLWLMALLMLLGVLLGLACCNVLVSWSVPVDLLGISLSLSLSEGLRWWLGSLGIISLLRASSARHPSLVLF
;
A
#
# COMPACT_ATOMS: atom_id res chain seq x y z
N MET A 1 -7.16 26.91 33.12
CA MET A 1 -6.65 27.75 32.00
C MET A 1 -5.14 27.57 31.92
N ARG A 2 -4.60 26.93 30.88
CA ARG A 2 -3.14 26.76 30.71
C ARG A 2 -2.49 28.11 30.36
N SER A 3 -1.37 28.45 31.00
CA SER A 3 -0.69 29.72 30.78
C SER A 3 -0.16 29.82 29.34
N TRP A 4 -0.10 31.03 28.80
CA TRP A 4 0.40 31.32 27.44
C TRP A 4 1.81 30.79 27.19
N THR A 5 2.65 30.76 28.23
CA THR A 5 4.02 30.22 28.20
C THR A 5 4.07 28.72 27.96
N GLU A 6 3.08 27.96 28.43
CA GLU A 6 2.98 26.51 28.22
C GLU A 6 2.54 26.18 26.78
N LYS A 7 1.65 27.00 26.21
CA LYS A 7 1.27 26.88 24.79
C LYS A 7 2.45 27.12 23.86
N MET A 8 3.28 28.14 24.11
CA MET A 8 4.41 28.47 23.24
C MET A 8 5.52 27.39 23.23
N ARG A 9 5.74 26.65 24.32
CA ARG A 9 6.67 25.51 24.32
C ARG A 9 6.15 24.29 23.55
N LEU A 10 4.84 24.08 23.52
CA LEU A 10 4.22 22.94 22.85
C LEU A 10 4.19 23.07 21.31
N PHE A 11 4.24 24.28 20.76
CA PHE A 11 4.24 24.50 19.30
C PHE A 11 5.50 23.97 18.58
N PRO A 12 6.73 24.30 19.00
CA PRO A 12 7.94 23.81 18.33
C PRO A 12 8.13 22.29 18.48
N GLU A 13 7.73 21.73 19.62
CA GLU A 13 7.83 20.28 19.89
C GLU A 13 6.87 19.46 19.02
N LYS A 14 5.67 19.99 18.73
CA LYS A 14 4.72 19.33 17.81
C LYS A 14 5.16 19.42 16.36
N ALA A 15 5.73 20.55 15.94
CA ALA A 15 6.24 20.73 14.58
C ALA A 15 7.43 19.80 14.27
N THR A 16 8.35 19.65 15.21
CA THR A 16 9.51 18.75 15.08
C THR A 16 9.10 17.27 15.07
N ARG A 17 8.17 16.84 15.93
CA ARG A 17 7.64 15.47 15.92
C ARG A 17 6.89 15.14 14.62
N ALA A 18 6.07 16.07 14.12
CA ALA A 18 5.36 15.89 12.85
C ALA A 18 6.33 15.77 11.66
N GLY A 19 7.45 16.49 11.67
CA GLY A 19 8.50 16.35 10.66
C GLY A 19 9.17 14.98 10.68
N ALA A 20 9.53 14.48 11.88
CA ALA A 20 10.15 13.17 12.05
C ALA A 20 9.23 12.02 11.61
N GLU A 21 7.93 12.06 11.97
CA GLU A 21 6.96 11.05 11.57
C GLU A 21 6.81 10.93 10.05
N ARG A 22 6.78 12.08 9.35
CA ARG A 22 6.72 12.11 7.87
C ARG A 22 7.97 11.53 7.24
N LEU A 23 9.14 11.84 7.79
CA LEU A 23 10.42 11.34 7.27
C LEU A 23 10.50 9.81 7.43
N VAL A 24 10.13 9.28 8.59
CA VAL A 24 10.07 7.83 8.83
C VAL A 24 9.10 7.14 7.88
N LEU A 25 7.94 7.75 7.62
CA LEU A 25 6.95 7.20 6.70
C LEU A 25 7.47 7.21 5.25
N PHE A 26 8.14 8.28 4.84
CA PHE A 26 8.77 8.38 3.51
C PHE A 26 9.85 7.31 3.31
N VAL A 27 10.76 7.15 4.28
CA VAL A 27 11.80 6.11 4.23
C VAL A 27 11.17 4.72 4.11
N ARG A 28 10.10 4.44 4.86
CA ARG A 28 9.38 3.16 4.77
C ARG A 28 8.74 2.93 3.40
N VAL A 29 8.13 3.96 2.82
CA VAL A 29 7.56 3.89 1.45
C VAL A 29 8.65 3.52 0.46
N VAL A 30 9.80 4.19 0.52
CA VAL A 30 10.93 3.93 -0.38
C VAL A 30 11.47 2.52 -0.19
N LEU A 31 11.69 2.07 1.06
CA LEU A 31 12.20 0.74 1.36
C LEU A 31 11.25 -0.38 0.92
N MET A 32 9.94 -0.22 1.13
CA MET A 32 8.96 -1.22 0.72
C MET A 32 8.80 -1.26 -0.80
N ALA A 33 8.80 -0.09 -1.46
CA ALA A 33 8.75 -0.01 -2.91
C ALA A 33 9.99 -0.65 -3.55
N SER A 34 11.19 -0.38 -3.01
CA SER A 34 12.42 -0.99 -3.53
C SER A 34 12.50 -2.49 -3.24
N ALA A 35 12.02 -2.96 -2.08
CA ALA A 35 11.93 -4.38 -1.77
C ALA A 35 11.00 -5.12 -2.74
N VAL A 36 9.81 -4.59 -3.01
CA VAL A 36 8.87 -5.19 -3.97
C VAL A 36 9.43 -5.15 -5.38
N PHE A 37 10.08 -4.05 -5.77
CA PHE A 37 10.74 -3.96 -7.07
C PHE A 37 11.85 -5.01 -7.21
N ALA A 38 12.69 -5.19 -6.18
CA ALA A 38 13.77 -6.17 -6.18
C ALA A 38 13.24 -7.61 -6.21
N ILE A 39 12.16 -7.91 -5.48
CA ILE A 39 11.51 -9.23 -5.53
C ILE A 39 10.87 -9.47 -6.91
N GLY A 40 10.23 -8.46 -7.48
CA GLY A 40 9.63 -8.53 -8.81
C GLY A 40 10.67 -8.69 -9.92
N TRP A 41 11.90 -8.21 -9.71
CA TRP A 41 12.99 -8.28 -10.67
C TRP A 41 13.39 -9.72 -10.95
N GLY A 42 12.86 -10.28 -12.05
CA GLY A 42 13.06 -11.67 -12.45
C GLY A 42 11.82 -12.56 -12.27
N LEU A 43 10.76 -12.07 -11.61
CA LEU A 43 9.47 -12.78 -11.49
C LEU A 43 8.41 -12.24 -12.44
N THR A 44 8.52 -10.99 -12.87
CA THR A 44 7.51 -10.32 -13.69
C THR A 44 8.12 -9.36 -14.70
N THR A 45 7.28 -8.84 -15.60
CA THR A 45 7.65 -7.78 -16.55
C THR A 45 7.98 -6.48 -15.84
N THR A 46 8.67 -5.57 -16.54
CA THR A 46 9.01 -4.24 -16.01
C THR A 46 7.78 -3.48 -15.53
N VAL A 47 6.65 -3.64 -16.22
CA VAL A 47 5.35 -3.06 -15.84
C VAL A 47 4.85 -3.64 -14.51
N GLY A 48 4.96 -4.96 -14.32
CA GLY A 48 4.67 -5.63 -13.06
C GLY A 48 5.55 -5.13 -11.89
N CYS A 49 6.84 -4.93 -12.12
CA CYS A 49 7.74 -4.39 -11.10
C CYS A 49 7.36 -2.97 -10.66
N PHE A 50 7.12 -2.07 -11.61
CA PHE A 50 6.74 -0.68 -11.30
C PHE A 50 5.35 -0.59 -10.65
N SER A 51 4.38 -1.33 -11.18
CA SER A 51 3.03 -1.38 -10.61
C SER A 51 3.04 -1.99 -9.20
N GLY A 52 3.81 -3.05 -8.96
CA GLY A 52 4.05 -3.59 -7.62
C GLY A 52 4.69 -2.58 -6.67
N ALA A 53 5.71 -1.85 -7.11
CA ALA A 53 6.35 -0.80 -6.31
C ALA A 53 5.38 0.33 -5.94
N LEU A 54 4.52 0.75 -6.88
CA LEU A 54 3.47 1.74 -6.62
C LEU A 54 2.39 1.21 -5.67
N GLY A 55 2.01 -0.06 -5.82
CA GLY A 55 1.06 -0.74 -4.94
C GLY A 55 1.60 -0.84 -3.51
N ALA A 56 2.88 -1.16 -3.36
CA ALA A 56 3.60 -1.14 -2.10
C ALA A 56 3.60 0.24 -1.45
N ALA A 57 3.94 1.28 -2.21
CA ALA A 57 3.94 2.65 -1.71
C ALA A 57 2.56 3.08 -1.21
N MET A 58 1.52 2.87 -2.03
CA MET A 58 0.12 3.12 -1.65
C MET A 58 -0.31 2.29 -0.44
N GLY A 59 0.12 1.03 -0.38
CA GLY A 59 -0.19 0.11 0.71
C GLY A 59 0.34 0.57 2.06
N VAL A 60 1.52 1.20 2.10
CA VAL A 60 2.05 1.81 3.34
C VAL A 60 1.14 2.95 3.82
N PHE A 61 0.71 3.84 2.91
CA PHE A 61 -0.21 4.94 3.26
C PHE A 61 -1.58 4.42 3.70
N PHE A 62 -2.16 3.48 2.94
CA PHE A 62 -3.44 2.88 3.29
C PHE A 62 -3.35 2.15 4.62
N GLY A 63 -2.31 1.34 4.86
CA GLY A 63 -2.09 0.63 6.11
C GLY A 63 -1.94 1.57 7.31
N GLU A 64 -1.28 2.72 7.14
CA GLU A 64 -1.19 3.77 8.17
C GLU A 64 -2.54 4.44 8.44
N TYR A 65 -3.33 4.72 7.39
CA TYR A 65 -4.69 5.26 7.56
C TYR A 65 -5.60 4.25 8.26
N LEU A 66 -5.52 3.00 7.84
CA LEU A 66 -6.25 1.85 8.36
C LEU A 66 -5.89 1.58 9.83
N SER A 67 -4.64 1.74 10.24
CA SER A 67 -4.23 1.55 11.63
C SER A 67 -4.91 2.54 12.59
N ARG A 68 -5.16 3.76 12.13
CA ARG A 68 -5.89 4.81 12.86
C ARG A 68 -7.40 4.58 12.94
N SER A 69 -7.95 3.70 12.10
CA SER A 69 -9.37 3.34 12.12
C SER A 69 -9.71 2.45 13.32
N ARG A 70 -10.98 2.43 13.76
CA ARG A 70 -11.49 1.51 14.81
C ARG A 70 -11.92 0.13 14.28
N LEU A 71 -11.72 -0.14 13.00
CA LEU A 71 -12.16 -1.40 12.38
C LEU A 71 -11.41 -2.58 12.98
N ARG A 72 -12.07 -3.73 13.19
CA ARG A 72 -11.39 -4.95 13.66
C ARG A 72 -10.41 -5.46 12.58
N LEU A 73 -9.23 -5.94 12.99
CA LEU A 73 -8.18 -6.43 12.07
C LEU A 73 -8.70 -7.48 11.08
N TRP A 74 -9.48 -8.45 11.56
CA TRP A 74 -10.10 -9.47 10.70
C TRP A 74 -11.04 -8.88 9.65
N LEU A 75 -11.76 -7.81 9.97
CA LEU A 75 -12.65 -7.14 9.01
C LEU A 75 -11.84 -6.42 7.92
N MET A 76 -10.69 -5.84 8.27
CA MET A 76 -9.78 -5.20 7.31
C MET A 76 -9.11 -6.24 6.41
N ALA A 77 -8.71 -7.38 6.97
CA ALA A 77 -8.21 -8.51 6.19
C ALA A 77 -9.28 -9.00 5.20
N LEU A 78 -10.53 -9.12 5.64
CA LEU A 78 -11.65 -9.51 4.78
C LEU A 78 -11.89 -8.49 3.66
N LEU A 79 -11.90 -7.18 3.97
CA LEU A 79 -12.09 -6.12 2.97
C LEU A 79 -10.95 -6.07 1.95
N MET A 80 -9.70 -6.23 2.41
CA MET A 80 -8.53 -6.31 1.52
C MET A 80 -8.58 -7.56 0.64
N LEU A 81 -8.94 -8.72 1.21
CA LEU A 81 -9.12 -9.96 0.46
C LEU A 81 -10.20 -9.80 -0.60
N LEU A 82 -11.37 -9.25 -0.24
CA LEU A 82 -12.44 -8.96 -1.18
C LEU A 82 -12.00 -7.98 -2.27
N GLY A 83 -11.25 -6.94 -1.93
CA GLY A 83 -10.69 -5.99 -2.90
C GLY A 83 -9.72 -6.64 -3.88
N VAL A 84 -8.84 -7.53 -3.41
CA VAL A 84 -7.93 -8.30 -4.26
C VAL A 84 -8.71 -9.26 -5.16
N LEU A 85 -9.68 -9.99 -4.61
CA LEU A 85 -10.53 -10.91 -5.38
C LEU A 85 -11.37 -10.18 -6.44
N LEU A 86 -11.95 -9.03 -6.09
CA LEU A 86 -12.67 -8.15 -7.03
C LEU A 86 -11.74 -7.64 -8.13
N GLY A 87 -10.53 -7.23 -7.77
CA GLY A 87 -9.54 -6.76 -8.74
C GLY A 87 -9.05 -7.89 -9.66
N LEU A 88 -8.87 -9.10 -9.15
CA LEU A 88 -8.59 -10.30 -9.95
C LEU A 88 -9.77 -10.66 -10.86
N ALA A 89 -11.00 -10.53 -10.38
CA ALA A 89 -12.20 -10.71 -11.20
C ALA A 89 -12.25 -9.66 -12.33
N CYS A 90 -11.97 -8.39 -12.04
CA CYS A 90 -11.83 -7.35 -13.06
C CYS A 90 -10.72 -7.67 -14.07
N CYS A 91 -9.57 -8.21 -13.64
CA CYS A 91 -8.52 -8.67 -14.55
C CYS A 91 -9.01 -9.78 -15.48
N ASN A 92 -9.78 -10.73 -14.95
CA ASN A 92 -10.35 -11.80 -15.76
C ASN A 92 -11.40 -11.27 -16.74
N VAL A 93 -12.21 -10.28 -16.36
CA VAL A 93 -13.17 -9.63 -17.27
C VAL A 93 -12.42 -8.86 -18.38
N LEU A 94 -11.35 -8.14 -18.05
CA LEU A 94 -10.50 -7.42 -19.01
C LEU A 94 -9.85 -8.34 -20.05
N VAL A 95 -9.58 -9.60 -19.70
CA VAL A 95 -9.03 -10.60 -20.63
C VAL A 95 -10.14 -11.35 -21.39
N SER A 96 -11.32 -11.51 -20.78
CA SER A 96 -12.43 -12.29 -21.35
C SER A 96 -13.34 -11.48 -22.28
N TRP A 97 -13.38 -10.16 -22.13
CA TRP A 97 -14.17 -9.28 -23.01
C TRP A 97 -13.32 -8.83 -24.19
N SER A 98 -13.87 -8.94 -25.40
CA SER A 98 -13.22 -8.52 -26.65
C SER A 98 -12.94 -7.01 -26.71
N VAL A 99 -13.78 -6.20 -26.05
CA VAL A 99 -13.73 -4.73 -26.08
C VAL A 99 -12.35 -4.14 -25.75
N PRO A 100 -11.69 -4.45 -24.61
CA PRO A 100 -10.35 -3.96 -24.32
C PRO A 100 -9.26 -4.54 -25.24
N VAL A 101 -9.42 -5.78 -25.71
CA VAL A 101 -8.47 -6.40 -26.64
C VAL A 101 -8.50 -5.72 -28.01
N ASP A 102 -9.69 -5.36 -28.49
CA ASP A 102 -9.89 -4.66 -29.76
C ASP A 102 -9.42 -3.20 -29.72
N LEU A 103 -9.50 -2.54 -28.55
CA LEU A 103 -9.09 -1.14 -28.38
C LEU A 103 -7.60 -0.95 -28.09
N LEU A 104 -6.99 -1.82 -27.30
CA LEU A 104 -5.62 -1.65 -26.80
C LEU A 104 -4.63 -2.67 -27.40
N GLY A 105 -5.12 -3.74 -28.00
CA GLY A 105 -4.30 -4.85 -28.46
C GLY A 105 -3.94 -5.85 -27.36
N ILE A 106 -3.68 -7.08 -27.78
CA ILE A 106 -3.47 -8.25 -26.90
C ILE A 106 -2.29 -8.04 -25.93
N SER A 107 -1.19 -7.42 -26.40
CA SER A 107 0.02 -7.22 -25.60
C SER A 107 -0.18 -6.24 -24.43
N LEU A 108 -0.91 -5.14 -24.67
CA LEU A 108 -1.20 -4.14 -23.65
C LEU A 108 -2.20 -4.67 -22.62
N SER A 109 -3.24 -5.39 -23.05
CA SER A 109 -4.22 -6.00 -22.13
C SER A 109 -3.58 -7.02 -21.18
N LEU A 110 -2.64 -7.84 -21.68
CA LEU A 110 -1.84 -8.75 -20.84
C LEU A 110 -0.96 -7.98 -19.85
N SER A 111 -0.27 -6.94 -20.30
CA SER A 111 0.60 -6.11 -19.46
C SER A 111 -0.17 -5.36 -18.37
N LEU A 112 -1.37 -4.88 -18.69
CA LEU A 112 -2.29 -4.22 -17.75
C LEU A 112 -2.81 -5.20 -16.70
N SER A 113 -3.20 -6.41 -17.12
CA SER A 113 -3.65 -7.46 -16.21
C SER A 113 -2.54 -7.88 -15.25
N GLU A 114 -1.32 -8.09 -15.77
CA GLU A 114 -0.16 -8.40 -14.95
C GLU A 114 0.16 -7.26 -13.98
N GLY A 115 0.17 -6.01 -14.47
CA GLY A 115 0.40 -4.84 -13.63
C GLY A 115 -0.64 -4.68 -12.52
N LEU A 116 -1.93 -4.90 -12.81
CA LEU A 116 -2.98 -4.86 -11.80
C LEU A 116 -2.78 -5.93 -10.72
N ARG A 117 -2.39 -7.14 -11.11
CA ARG A 117 -2.16 -8.25 -10.17
C ARG A 117 -1.05 -7.91 -9.17
N TRP A 118 0.07 -7.41 -9.66
CA TRP A 118 1.19 -7.01 -8.80
C TRP A 118 0.88 -5.78 -7.97
N TRP A 119 0.17 -4.80 -8.53
CA TRP A 119 -0.29 -3.62 -7.79
C TRP A 119 -1.23 -4.00 -6.64
N LEU A 120 -2.28 -4.80 -6.90
CA LEU A 120 -3.25 -5.21 -5.89
C LEU A 120 -2.65 -6.14 -4.84
N GLY A 121 -1.82 -7.11 -5.27
CA GLY A 121 -1.17 -8.05 -4.37
C GLY A 121 -0.24 -7.34 -3.39
N SER A 122 0.65 -6.50 -3.90
CA SER A 122 1.57 -5.71 -3.06
C SER A 122 0.82 -4.74 -2.14
N LEU A 123 -0.19 -4.04 -2.65
CA LEU A 123 -1.03 -3.13 -1.86
C LEU A 123 -1.70 -3.88 -0.70
N GLY A 124 -2.35 -5.02 -0.97
CA GLY A 124 -3.06 -5.79 0.04
C GLY A 124 -2.14 -6.31 1.15
N ILE A 125 -1.04 -6.97 0.76
CA ILE A 125 -0.07 -7.55 1.69
C ILE A 125 0.57 -6.48 2.56
N ILE A 126 1.06 -5.40 1.96
CA ILE A 126 1.77 -4.34 2.69
C ILE A 126 0.81 -3.53 3.56
N SER A 127 -0.40 -3.25 3.10
CA SER A 127 -1.43 -2.60 3.93
C SER A 127 -1.75 -3.42 5.17
N LEU A 128 -1.87 -4.74 5.04
CA LEU A 128 -2.16 -5.64 6.16
C LEU A 128 -0.99 -5.76 7.13
N LEU A 129 0.23 -5.95 6.63
CA LEU A 129 1.43 -5.97 7.46
C LEU A 129 1.61 -4.64 8.21
N ARG A 130 1.33 -3.52 7.55
CA ARG A 130 1.41 -2.20 8.19
C ARG A 130 0.32 -2.00 9.24
N ALA A 131 -0.92 -2.32 8.91
CA ALA A 131 -2.04 -2.18 9.85
C ALA A 131 -1.87 -3.09 11.08
N SER A 132 -1.36 -4.32 10.89
CA SER A 132 -1.07 -5.26 11.97
C SER A 132 0.11 -4.80 12.83
N SER A 133 1.25 -4.45 12.23
CA SER A 133 2.43 -3.94 12.97
C SER A 133 2.12 -2.68 13.80
N ALA A 134 1.28 -1.79 13.30
CA ALA A 134 0.88 -0.58 14.02
C ALA A 134 -0.05 -0.85 15.20
N ARG A 135 -0.85 -1.93 15.16
CA ARG A 135 -1.79 -2.28 16.24
C ARG A 135 -1.22 -3.26 17.25
N HIS A 136 -0.22 -4.04 16.84
CA HIS A 136 0.50 -4.98 17.68
C HIS A 136 2.00 -4.66 17.67
N PRO A 137 2.45 -3.62 18.40
CA PRO A 137 3.87 -3.28 18.49
C PRO A 137 4.71 -4.41 19.10
N SER A 138 4.09 -5.37 19.80
CA SER A 138 4.74 -6.59 20.29
C SER A 138 5.24 -7.52 19.18
N LEU A 139 4.75 -7.40 17.94
CA LEU A 139 5.25 -8.15 16.79
C LEU A 139 6.51 -7.53 16.15
N VAL A 140 6.91 -6.32 16.56
CA VAL A 140 8.10 -5.62 16.02
C VAL A 140 9.37 -5.97 16.83
N LEU A 141 9.24 -6.72 17.92
CA LEU A 141 10.32 -7.06 18.85
C LEU A 141 10.90 -8.48 18.66
N PHE A 142 10.55 -9.19 17.58
CA PHE A 142 11.13 -10.48 17.22
C PHE A 142 11.80 -10.42 15.85
#